data_AF-A0A4Q4CJK2-F1
#
_entry.id   AF-A0A4Q4CJK2-F1
#
_cell.length_a   1.000
_cell.length_b   1.000
_cell.length_c   1.000
_cell.angle_alpha   90.00
_cell.angle_beta   90.00
_cell.angle_gamma   90.00
#
_symmetry.space_group_name_H-M   'P 1'
#
loop_
_entity.id
_entity.type
_entity.pdbx_description
1 polymer ?
#
loop_
_entity_poly.entity_id
_entity_poly.type
_entity_poly.pdbx_seq_one_letter_code
_entity_poly.pdbx_strand_id
1 'polypeptide(L)'
;CGRVGVVTPLRDGMNLVAKEYIAAQDPADPGVLVLSRFAGAAAQLSSALLVNPHDAEGMAEALHRALDMPLAERRDRWQAAWDAIAGTTPEGWGEAFLRALTPEGLARLPVAGAA
;
A
#
# COMPACT_ATOMS: atom_id res chain seq x y z
N CYS A 1 13.86 13.29 0.17
CA CYS A 1 12.46 12.83 0.15
C CYS A 1 11.65 13.48 1.28
N GLY A 2 10.34 13.63 1.12
CA GLY A 2 9.48 14.29 2.11
C GLY A 2 9.17 13.41 3.33
N ARG A 3 9.05 14.02 4.52
CA ARG A 3 8.83 13.30 5.80
C ARG A 3 7.49 12.56 5.89
N VAL A 4 6.48 12.98 5.13
CA VAL A 4 5.15 12.38 5.10
C VAL A 4 4.64 12.31 3.65
N GLY A 5 4.13 11.15 3.24
CA GLY A 5 3.40 10.95 1.99
C GLY A 5 1.92 10.77 2.29
N VAL A 6 1.06 11.62 1.73
CA VAL A 6 -0.38 11.58 1.97
C VAL A 6 -1.09 11.14 0.69
N VAL A 7 -1.71 9.96 0.74
CA VAL A 7 -2.38 9.35 -0.39
C VAL A 7 -3.79 8.98 0.04
N THR A 8 -4.75 9.90 -0.15
CA THR A 8 -6.12 9.73 0.36
C THR A 8 -7.19 9.71 -0.73
N PRO A 9 -7.14 8.79 -1.72
CA PRO A 9 -8.20 8.67 -2.70
C PRO A 9 -9.51 8.17 -2.08
N LEU A 10 -10.64 8.62 -2.64
CA LEU A 10 -11.99 8.17 -2.24
C LEU A 10 -12.29 6.74 -2.73
N ARG A 11 -11.78 6.36 -3.90
CA ARG A 11 -11.75 4.98 -4.44
C ARG A 11 -10.56 4.85 -5.39
N ASP A 12 -9.77 3.80 -5.22
CA ASP A 12 -8.65 3.50 -6.12
C ASP A 12 -8.42 1.99 -6.18
N GLY A 13 -8.36 1.42 -7.39
CA GLY A 13 -8.13 -0.01 -7.60
C GLY A 13 -6.70 -0.44 -7.22
N MET A 14 -5.70 0.43 -7.45
CA MET A 14 -4.31 0.23 -7.05
C MET A 14 -3.59 1.58 -7.06
N ASN A 15 -2.97 1.94 -5.94
CA ASN A 15 -2.23 3.20 -5.86
C ASN A 15 -0.72 2.93 -6.00
N LEU A 16 -0.18 3.15 -7.20
CA LEU A 16 1.25 2.99 -7.48
C LEU A 16 2.09 4.09 -6.81
N VAL A 17 1.56 5.31 -6.69
CA VAL A 17 2.24 6.43 -6.03
C VAL A 17 2.57 6.11 -4.56
N ALA A 18 1.69 5.38 -3.87
CA ALA A 18 1.96 4.90 -2.52
C ALA A 18 3.16 3.94 -2.47
N LYS A 19 3.29 3.05 -3.45
CA LYS A 19 4.43 2.11 -3.55
C LYS A 19 5.72 2.83 -3.93
N GLU A 20 5.64 3.75 -4.89
CA GLU A 20 6.76 4.60 -5.32
C GLU A 20 7.26 5.46 -4.16
N TYR A 21 6.36 6.00 -3.33
CA TYR A 21 6.74 6.77 -2.14
C TYR A 21 7.60 5.94 -1.18
N ILE A 22 7.20 4.70 -0.89
CA ILE A 22 7.97 3.77 -0.03
C ILE A 22 9.32 3.44 -0.69
N ALA A 23 9.33 3.16 -1.99
CA ALA A 23 10.54 2.80 -2.72
C ALA A 23 11.55 3.95 -2.85
N ALA A 24 11.07 5.20 -2.83
CA ALA A 24 11.92 6.38 -2.92
C ALA A 24 12.50 6.84 -1.56
N GLN A 25 12.11 6.24 -0.44
CA GLN A 25 12.63 6.66 0.88
C GLN A 25 14.07 6.18 1.11
N ASP A 26 14.82 6.96 1.90
CA ASP A 26 16.10 6.52 2.46
C ASP A 26 15.83 5.53 3.62
N PRO A 27 16.35 4.28 3.57
CA PRO A 27 16.21 3.31 4.66
C PRO A 27 16.76 3.80 6.01
N ALA A 28 17.72 4.74 6.01
CA ALA A 28 18.32 5.27 7.22
C ALA A 28 17.40 6.29 7.94
N ASP A 29 16.56 7.01 7.18
CA ASP A 29 15.63 8.03 7.69
C ASP A 29 14.33 8.07 6.86
N PRO A 30 13.50 7.00 6.87
CA PRO A 30 12.35 6.91 5.97
C PRO A 30 11.17 7.74 6.47
N GLY A 31 10.43 8.37 5.55
CA GLY A 31 9.17 9.05 5.86
C GLY A 31 8.02 8.11 6.19
N VAL A 32 6.88 8.69 6.58
CA VAL A 32 5.66 7.96 6.95
C VAL A 32 4.61 8.07 5.84
N LEU A 33 4.02 6.94 5.46
CA LEU A 33 2.90 6.91 4.51
C LEU A 33 1.56 6.97 5.28
N VAL A 34 0.75 7.98 4.96
CA VAL A 34 -0.66 8.09 5.35
C VAL A 34 -1.51 7.70 4.14
N LEU A 35 -2.31 6.66 4.27
CA LEU A 35 -2.98 6.02 3.13
C LEU A 35 -4.48 5.86 3.40
N SER A 36 -5.31 6.22 2.42
CA SER A 36 -6.75 5.93 2.49
C SER A 36 -6.97 4.42 2.55
N ARG A 37 -7.82 3.98 3.48
CA ARG A 37 -8.30 2.59 3.56
C ARG A 37 -9.05 2.12 2.29
N PHE A 38 -9.45 3.04 1.42
CA PHE A 38 -10.14 2.76 0.17
C PHE A 38 -9.21 2.65 -1.03
N ALA A 39 -7.90 2.81 -0.84
CA ALA A 39 -6.91 2.50 -1.86
C ALA A 39 -6.64 1.00 -1.88
N GLY A 40 -6.62 0.38 -3.07
CA GLY A 40 -6.26 -1.04 -3.21
C GLY A 40 -4.87 -1.38 -2.67
N ALA A 41 -3.97 -0.39 -2.62
CA ALA A 41 -2.65 -0.51 -2.00
C ALA A 41 -2.72 -0.76 -0.48
N ALA A 42 -3.81 -0.37 0.20
CA ALA A 42 -3.96 -0.54 1.66
C ALA A 42 -3.98 -2.01 2.08
N ALA A 43 -4.39 -2.93 1.19
CA ALA A 43 -4.35 -4.37 1.47
C ALA A 43 -2.91 -4.91 1.53
N GLN A 44 -1.96 -4.27 0.84
CA GLN A 44 -0.55 -4.66 0.82
C GLN A 44 0.28 -3.82 1.80
N LEU A 45 -0.08 -2.56 2.00
CA LEU A 45 0.63 -1.59 2.82
C LEU A 45 -0.05 -1.39 4.19
N SER A 46 -0.28 -2.48 4.92
CA SER A 46 -0.93 -2.44 6.24
C SER A 46 -0.11 -1.73 7.32
N SER A 47 1.21 -1.54 7.10
CA SER A 47 2.08 -0.78 7.99
C SER A 47 1.95 0.74 7.84
N ALA A 48 1.24 1.23 6.81
CA ALA A 48 0.90 2.64 6.65
C ALA A 48 -0.11 3.11 7.71
N LEU A 49 -0.17 4.42 7.95
CA LEU A 49 -1.25 5.00 8.76
C LEU A 49 -2.52 5.06 7.90
N LEU A 50 -3.40 4.08 8.11
CA LEU A 50 -4.65 3.98 7.37
C LEU A 50 -5.67 5.00 7.88
N VAL A 51 -6.21 5.82 6.98
CA VAL A 51 -7.18 6.86 7.29
C VAL A 51 -8.46 6.69 6.49
N ASN A 52 -9.55 7.22 7.02
CA ASN A 52 -10.78 7.42 6.26
C ASN A 52 -10.78 8.85 5.69
N PRO A 53 -10.77 9.06 4.37
CA PRO A 53 -10.81 10.39 3.77
C PRO A 53 -12.07 11.20 4.11
N HIS A 54 -13.13 10.56 4.61
CA HIS A 54 -14.33 11.25 5.08
C HIS A 54 -14.24 11.72 6.54
N ASP A 55 -13.18 11.35 7.26
CA ASP A 55 -12.94 11.70 8.65
C ASP A 55 -11.78 12.70 8.75
N ALA A 56 -12.10 13.99 8.73
CA ALA A 56 -11.11 15.06 8.76
C ALA A 56 -10.31 15.08 10.08
N GLU A 57 -10.93 14.72 11.20
CA GLU A 57 -10.28 14.67 12.51
C GLU A 57 -9.29 13.52 12.56
N GLY A 58 -9.70 12.31 12.16
CA GLY A 58 -8.80 11.16 12.06
C GLY A 58 -7.64 11.38 11.08
N MET A 59 -7.86 12.12 9.99
CA MET A 59 -6.78 12.53 9.09
C MET A 59 -5.80 13.49 9.76
N ALA A 60 -6.28 14.49 10.51
CA ALA A 60 -5.43 15.44 11.22
C ALA A 60 -4.58 14.73 12.29
N GLU A 61 -5.18 13.81 13.04
CA GLU A 61 -4.47 12.97 14.03
C GLU A 61 -3.40 12.10 13.37
N ALA A 62 -3.71 11.47 12.23
CA ALA A 62 -2.75 10.65 11.51
C ALA A 62 -1.57 11.47 10.98
N LEU A 63 -1.82 12.69 10.51
CA LEU A 63 -0.76 13.61 10.07
C LEU A 63 0.11 14.06 11.24
N HIS A 64 -0.50 14.44 12.36
CA HIS A 64 0.23 14.82 13.56
C HIS A 64 1.13 13.67 14.04
N ARG A 65 0.57 12.46 14.14
CA ARG A 65 1.33 11.25 14.46
C ARG A 65 2.45 10.98 13.47
N ALA A 66 2.21 11.15 12.17
CA ALA A 66 3.22 10.94 11.13
C ALA A 66 4.43 11.88 11.28
N LEU A 67 4.18 13.13 11.66
CA LEU A 67 5.21 14.14 11.86
C LEU A 67 6.04 13.91 13.14
N ASP A 68 5.41 13.40 14.20
CA ASP A 68 6.05 13.16 15.50
C ASP A 68 6.58 11.73 15.67
N MET A 69 6.44 10.88 14.64
CA MET A 69 6.81 9.47 14.72
C MET A 69 8.32 9.29 14.94
N PRO A 70 8.74 8.57 16.01
CA PRO A 70 10.14 8.30 16.27
C PRO A 70 10.81 7.53 15.13
N LEU A 71 12.09 7.78 14.89
CA LEU A 71 12.85 7.15 13.79
C LEU A 71 12.77 5.62 13.82
N ALA A 72 12.80 5.00 14.99
CA ALA A 72 12.70 3.55 15.13
C ALA A 72 11.37 3.01 14.55
N GLU A 73 10.23 3.60 14.95
CA GLU A 73 8.91 3.20 14.42
C GLU A 73 8.81 3.45 12.91
N ARG A 74 9.37 4.57 12.41
CA ARG A 74 9.38 4.86 10.97
C ARG A 74 10.13 3.79 10.19
N ARG A 75 11.29 3.34 10.69
CA ARG A 75 12.10 2.29 10.06
C ARG A 75 11.38 0.94 10.07
N ASP A 76 10.76 0.57 11.18
CA ASP A 76 10.01 -0.68 11.29
C ASP A 76 8.83 -0.71 10.30
N ARG A 77 8.07 0.39 10.22
CA ARG A 77 6.94 0.51 9.28
C ARG A 77 7.39 0.51 7.83
N TRP A 78 8.48 1.22 7.52
CA TRP A 78 9.06 1.25 6.19
C TRP A 78 9.57 -0.12 5.77
N GLN A 79 10.28 -0.84 6.65
CA GLN A 79 10.78 -2.18 6.36
C GLN A 79 9.62 -3.14 6.06
N ALA A 80 8.56 -3.13 6.87
CA ALA A 80 7.38 -3.94 6.63
C ALA A 80 6.67 -3.57 5.31
N ALA A 81 6.61 -2.28 4.97
CA ALA A 81 6.05 -1.81 3.70
C ALA A 81 6.91 -2.26 2.50
N TRP A 82 8.23 -2.15 2.64
CA TRP A 82 9.20 -2.54 1.64
C TRP A 82 9.13 -4.05 1.36
N ASP A 83 9.13 -4.88 2.40
CA ASP A 83 9.03 -6.33 2.28
C ASP A 83 7.73 -6.76 1.57
N ALA A 84 6.63 -6.02 1.79
CA ALA A 84 5.36 -6.27 1.13
C ALA A 84 5.35 -5.93 -0.37
N ILE A 85 6.17 -4.96 -0.82
CA ILE A 85 6.17 -4.50 -2.23
C ILE A 85 7.35 -5.01 -3.04
N ALA A 86 8.50 -5.30 -2.43
CA ALA A 86 9.74 -5.65 -3.11
C ALA A 86 9.63 -6.91 -3.97
N GLY A 87 8.76 -7.85 -3.58
CA GLY A 87 8.47 -9.07 -4.36
C GLY A 87 7.36 -8.92 -5.40
N THR A 88 6.69 -7.77 -5.49
CA THR A 88 5.55 -7.55 -6.38
C THR A 88 5.92 -6.65 -7.55
N THR A 89 6.44 -7.25 -8.62
CA THR A 89 6.80 -6.51 -9.84
C THR A 89 5.64 -6.49 -10.85
N PRO A 90 5.56 -5.46 -11.72
CA PRO A 90 4.61 -5.44 -12.83
C PRO A 90 4.72 -6.68 -13.72
N GLU A 91 5.94 -7.16 -13.97
CA GLU A 91 6.21 -8.36 -14.77
C GLU A 91 5.65 -9.60 -14.07
N GLY A 92 5.91 -9.75 -12.76
CA GLY A 92 5.41 -10.87 -11.97
C GLY A 92 3.89 -10.91 -11.90
N TRP A 93 3.25 -9.74 -11.81
CA TRP A 93 1.78 -9.63 -11.92
C TRP A 93 1.29 -10.03 -13.31
N GLY A 94 1.93 -9.53 -14.38
CA GLY A 94 1.57 -9.83 -15.75
C GLY A 94 1.67 -11.32 -16.08
N GLU A 95 2.75 -11.97 -15.65
CA GLU A 95 2.90 -13.41 -15.80
C GLU A 95 1.85 -14.19 -14.99
N ALA A 96 1.56 -13.78 -13.76
CA ALA A 96 0.54 -14.41 -12.94
C ALA A 96 -0.85 -14.29 -13.59
N PHE A 97 -1.15 -13.13 -14.17
CA PHE A 97 -2.39 -12.90 -14.91
C PHE A 97 -2.48 -13.81 -16.14
N LEU A 98 -1.44 -13.88 -16.96
CA LEU A 98 -1.40 -14.78 -18.13
C LEU A 98 -1.51 -16.26 -17.73
N ARG A 99 -0.85 -16.68 -16.64
CA ARG A 99 -0.98 -18.03 -16.08
C ARG A 99 -2.42 -18.34 -15.63
N ALA A 100 -3.13 -17.36 -15.07
CA ALA A 100 -4.53 -17.55 -14.66
C ALA A 100 -5.48 -17.72 -15.85
N LEU A 101 -5.10 -17.24 -17.04
CA LEU A 101 -5.88 -17.37 -18.27
C LEU A 101 -5.61 -18.67 -19.04
N THR A 102 -4.66 -19.52 -18.61
CA THR A 102 -4.48 -20.84 -19.21
C THR A 102 -5.67 -21.75 -18.89
N PRO A 103 -5.91 -22.83 -19.67
CA PRO A 103 -6.98 -23.78 -19.35
C PRO A 103 -6.92 -24.31 -17.91
N GLU A 104 -5.72 -24.54 -17.38
CA GLU A 104 -5.50 -24.98 -16.00
C GLU A 104 -5.77 -23.87 -14.98
N GLY A 105 -5.44 -22.62 -15.32
CA GLY A 105 -5.74 -21.45 -14.50
C GLY A 105 -7.26 -21.20 -14.39
N LEU A 106 -7.96 -21.22 -15.53
CA LEU A 106 -9.41 -21.05 -15.60
C LEU A 106 -10.16 -22.15 -14.85
N ALA A 107 -9.68 -23.40 -14.91
CA ALA A 107 -10.26 -24.52 -14.16
C ALA A 107 -10.13 -24.36 -12.62
N ARG A 108 -9.23 -23.50 -12.13
CA ARG A 108 -9.00 -23.23 -10.71
C ARG A 108 -9.69 -21.96 -10.22
N LEU A 109 -10.20 -21.13 -11.11
CA LEU A 109 -10.92 -19.92 -10.72
C LEU A 109 -12.29 -20.32 -10.11
N PRO A 110 -12.71 -19.68 -9.00
CA PRO A 110 -14.04 -19.89 -8.48
C PRO A 110 -15.05 -19.50 -9.57
N VAL A 111 -15.88 -20.46 -9.98
CA VAL A 111 -16.93 -20.22 -10.97
C VAL A 111 -17.87 -19.18 -10.37
N ALA A 112 -17.97 -18.02 -11.02
CA ALA A 112 -18.94 -17.00 -10.65
C ALA A 112 -20.35 -17.55 -10.95
N GLY A 113 -20.94 -18.26 -9.99
CA GLY A 113 -22.30 -18.81 -10.13
C GLY A 113 -22.61 -20.13 -9.41
N ALA A 114 -22.06 -20.40 -8.24
CA ALA A 114 -22.59 -21.44 -7.35
C ALA A 114 -23.02 -20.81 -6.01
N ALA A 115 -24.20 -20.20 -6.03
CA ALA A 115 -25.04 -19.93 -4.86
C ALA A 115 -26.41 -20.56 -5.14
#